data_AF-A0A4P0YIM8-F1
#
_entry.id   AF-A0A4P0YIM8-F1
#
_cell.length_a   1.000
_cell.length_b   1.000
_cell.length_c   1.000
_cell.angle_alpha   90.00
_cell.angle_beta   90.00
_cell.angle_gamma   90.00
#
_symmetry.space_group_name_H-M   'P 1'
#
loop_
_entity.id
_entity.type
_entity.pdbx_description
1 polymer ?
#
loop_
_entity_poly.entity_id
_entity_poly.type
_entity_poly.pdbx_seq_one_letter_code
_entity_poly.pdbx_strand_id
1 'polypeptide(L)' 'MAACVAGVIDRACVIPEGMVIGENAEEDARRFYRSEEGIVLVTRDMLRKLGHKQER' A
#
# COMPACT_ATOMS: atom_id res chain seq x y z
N MET A 1 -13.98 2.79 1.68
CA MET A 1 -13.56 1.50 2.30
C MET A 1 -12.24 1.04 1.68
N ALA A 2 -11.15 1.05 2.43
CA ALA A 2 -9.86 0.52 1.97
C ALA A 2 -9.76 -0.95 2.37
N ALA A 3 -9.41 -1.83 1.42
CA ALA A 3 -9.27 -3.26 1.65
C ALA A 3 -7.79 -3.62 1.62
N CYS A 4 -7.25 -4.01 2.78
CA CYS A 4 -5.91 -4.56 2.91
C CYS A 4 -5.99 -5.91 3.58
N VAL A 5 -5.63 -6.96 2.84
CA VAL A 5 -5.83 -8.36 3.28
C VAL A 5 -4.64 -8.90 4.06
N ALA A 6 -3.42 -8.56 3.63
CA ALA A 6 -2.18 -8.93 4.30
C ALA A 6 -1.09 -7.91 3.98
N GLY A 7 -0.95 -6.90 4.83
CA GLY A 7 0.03 -5.83 4.61
C GLY A 7 0.45 -5.12 5.88
N VAL A 8 1.67 -4.62 5.87
CA VAL A 8 2.21 -3.72 6.88
C VAL A 8 2.07 -2.31 6.36
N ILE A 9 1.21 -1.53 7.02
CA ILE A 9 0.98 -0.12 6.67
C ILE A 9 1.64 0.73 7.76
N ASP A 10 2.49 1.67 7.37
CA ASP A 10 3.05 2.65 8.30
C ASP A 10 1.92 3.45 9.00
N ARG A 11 2.06 3.68 10.30
CA ARG A 11 0.98 4.25 11.15
C ARG A 11 0.49 5.63 10.71
N ALA A 12 1.30 6.37 9.94
CA ALA A 12 0.96 7.70 9.46
C ALA A 12 0.54 7.73 7.97
N CYS A 13 0.32 6.57 7.34
CA CYS A 13 -0.20 6.51 5.97
C CYS A 13 -1.69 6.82 5.94
N VAL A 14 -2.05 7.78 5.09
CA VAL A 14 -3.42 8.01 4.64
C VAL A 14 -3.64 7.12 3.42
N ILE A 15 -4.48 6.11 3.57
CA ILE A 15 -4.89 5.22 2.48
C ILE A 15 -6.12 5.85 1.81
N PRO A 16 -6.06 6.20 0.51
CA PRO A 16 -7.19 6.75 -0.22
C PRO A 16 -8.35 5.75 -0.30
N GLU A 17 -9.56 6.28 -0.38
CA GLU A 17 -10.74 5.45 -0.54
C GLU A 17 -10.73 4.68 -1.87
N GLY A 18 -11.17 3.42 -1.84
CA GLY A 18 -11.14 2.55 -3.01
C GLY A 18 -9.76 1.95 -3.32
N MET A 19 -8.75 2.23 -2.49
CA MET A 19 -7.46 1.58 -2.60
C MET A 19 -7.55 0.12 -2.13
N VAL A 20 -7.06 -0.75 -2.98
CA VAL A 20 -7.03 -2.19 -2.77
C VAL A 20 -5.58 -2.65 -2.80
N ILE A 21 -5.14 -3.32 -1.73
CA ILE A 21 -3.75 -3.76 -1.55
C ILE A 21 -3.76 -5.21 -1.06
N GLY A 22 -3.01 -6.07 -1.73
CA GLY A 22 -2.90 -7.50 -1.41
C GLY A 22 -3.89 -8.39 -2.15
N GLU A 23 -4.66 -7.86 -3.11
CA GLU A 23 -5.58 -8.65 -3.95
C GLU A 23 -4.91 -9.13 -5.25
N ASN A 24 -3.90 -8.43 -5.75
CA ASN A 24 -3.17 -8.82 -6.95
C ASN A 24 -1.66 -8.70 -6.72
N ALA A 25 -1.02 -9.86 -6.51
CA ALA A 25 0.40 -9.97 -6.22
C ALA A 25 1.31 -9.26 -7.24
N GLU A 26 0.94 -9.25 -8.53
CA GLU A 26 1.74 -8.60 -9.57
C GLU A 26 1.60 -7.08 -9.53
N GLU A 27 0.39 -6.57 -9.32
CA GLU A 27 0.15 -5.12 -9.18
C GLU A 27 0.78 -4.59 -7.88
N ASP A 28 0.64 -5.34 -6.79
CA ASP A 28 1.20 -4.99 -5.49
C ASP A 28 2.73 -4.96 -5.53
N ALA A 29 3.37 -5.90 -6.23
CA ALA A 29 4.82 -5.90 -6.42
C ALA A 29 5.32 -4.77 -7.33
N ARG A 30 4.47 -4.25 -8.23
CA ARG A 30 4.79 -3.08 -9.07
C ARG A 30 4.65 -1.76 -8.32
N ARG A 31 3.66 -1.66 -7.43
CA ARG A 31 3.32 -0.41 -6.71
C ARG A 31 4.02 -0.29 -5.36
N PHE A 32 4.28 -1.42 -4.70
CA PHE A 32 4.79 -1.51 -3.33
C PHE A 32 5.88 -2.57 -3.20
N TYR A 33 6.47 -2.65 -2.01
CA TYR A 33 7.36 -3.75 -1.68
C TYR A 33 6.55 -4.97 -1.25
N ARG A 34 6.75 -6.11 -1.91
CA ARG A 34 6.14 -7.39 -1.56
C ARG A 34 7.23 -8.38 -1.17
N SER A 35 7.12 -8.95 0.02
CA SER A 35 7.98 -10.04 0.48
C SER A 35 7.62 -11.36 -0.21
N GLU A 36 8.54 -12.33 -0.21
CA GLU A 36 8.31 -13.68 -0.76
C GLU A 36 7.16 -14.42 -0.05
N GLU A 37 6.94 -14.15 1.23
CA GLU A 37 5.81 -14.66 2.04
C GLU A 37 4.45 -14.03 1.68
N GLY A 38 4.43 -13.08 0.73
CA GLY A 38 3.20 -12.44 0.27
C GLY A 38 2.75 -11.21 1.06
N ILE A 39 3.56 -10.74 2.01
CA ILE A 39 3.28 -9.52 2.79
C ILE A 39 3.63 -8.28 1.99
N VAL A 40 2.70 -7.33 1.91
CA VAL A 40 2.90 -6.03 1.24
C VAL A 40 3.26 -4.94 2.26
N LEU A 41 4.41 -4.29 2.08
CA LEU A 41 4.81 -3.13 2.86
C LEU A 41 4.43 -1.84 2.14
N VAL A 42 3.64 -1.01 2.82
CA VAL A 42 3.16 0.28 2.30
C VAL A 42 3.68 1.41 3.17
N THR A 43 4.45 2.31 2.56
CA THR A 43 5.02 3.49 3.22
C THR A 43 4.47 4.78 2.62
N ARG A 44 4.54 5.87 3.39
CA ARG A 44 4.13 7.20 2.90
C ARG A 44 4.87 7.64 1.65
N ASP A 45 6.15 7.28 1.52
CA ASP A 45 6.95 7.63 0.35
C ASP A 45 6.46 6.91 -0.92
N MET A 46 6.10 5.63 -0.79
CA MET A 46 5.49 4.86 -1.89
C MET A 46 4.17 5.48 -2.32
N LEU A 47 3.31 5.84 -1.37
CA LEU A 47 2.03 6.49 -1.68
C LEU A 47 2.23 7.89 -2.29
N ARG A 48 3.25 8.64 -1.85
CA ARG A 48 3.61 9.94 -2.42
C ARG A 48 4.09 9.81 -3.87
N LYS A 49 4.85 8.75 -4.20
CA LYS A 49 5.26 8.44 -5.58
C LYS A 49 4.08 8.14 -6.51
N LEU A 50 2.99 7.59 -5.95
CA LEU A 50 1.73 7.39 -6.66
C LEU A 50 0.89 8.69 -6.76
N GLY A 51 1.36 9.81 -6.21
CA GLY A 51 0.67 11.10 -6.26
C GLY A 51 -0.33 11.33 -5.13
N HIS A 52 -0.43 10.42 -4.15
CA HIS A 52 -1.31 10.60 -3.00
C HIS A 52 -0.65 11.51 -1.97
N LYS A 53 -1.33 12.63 -1.66
CA LYS A 53 -0.87 13.53 -0.61
C LYS A 53 -1.00 12.88 0.76
N GLN A 54 0.15 12.69 1.40
CA GLN A 54 0.26 12.21 2.77
C GLN A 54 0.36 13.43 3.69
N GLU A 55 -0.77 14.14 3.85
CA GLU A 55 -0.92 15.27 4.77
C GLU A 55 -1.14 14.73 6.19
N ARG A 56 -0.43 15.31 7.16
CA ARG A 56 -0.37 14.85 8.55
C ARG A 56 -1.33 15.64 9.42
#